data_AF-A0A0C3EFX3-F1
#
_entry.id   AF-A0A0C3EFX3-F1
#
_cell.length_a   1.000
_cell.length_b   1.000
_cell.length_c   1.000
_cell.angle_alpha   90.00
_cell.angle_beta   90.00
_cell.angle_gamma   90.00
#
_symmetry.space_group_name_H-M   'P 1'
#
loop_
_entity.id
_entity.type
_entity.pdbx_description
1 polymer ?
#
loop_
_entity_poly.entity_id
_entity_poly.type
_entity_poly.pdbx_seq_one_letter_code
_entity_poly.pdbx_strand_id
1 'polypeptide(L)' 'MNALSRREEETLLKTTKARALKECDSVVRDFAECATGRTVSVVWACRDKYTILQECMLQ' A
#
# COMPACT_ATOMS: atom_id res chain seq x y z
N MET A 1 -8.30 21.68 -17.05
CA MET A 1 -7.89 20.32 -16.65
C MET A 1 -6.53 20.06 -17.27
N ASN A 2 -5.46 20.20 -16.49
CA ASN A 2 -4.12 19.83 -16.98
C ASN A 2 -4.10 18.29 -17.04
N ALA A 3 -4.06 17.74 -18.25
CA ALA A 3 -3.78 16.33 -18.44
C ALA A 3 -2.34 16.12 -17.97
N LEU A 4 -2.18 15.61 -16.74
CA LEU A 4 -0.87 15.26 -16.21
C LEU A 4 -0.20 14.30 -17.19
N SER A 5 1.08 14.54 -17.47
CA SER A 5 1.85 13.59 -18.26
C SER A 5 1.91 12.27 -17.48
N ARG A 6 1.84 11.11 -18.16
CA ARG A 6 1.90 9.78 -17.50
C ARG A 6 3.04 9.65 -16.49
N ARG A 7 4.16 10.34 -16.73
CA ARG A 7 5.32 10.39 -15.82
C ARG A 7 5.03 11.16 -14.54
N GLU A 8 4.30 12.27 -14.62
CA GLU A 8 3.92 13.08 -13.47
C GLU A 8 2.88 12.35 -12.61
N GLU A 9 1.93 11.65 -13.24
CA GLU A 9 1.00 10.76 -12.56
C GLU A 9 1.74 9.63 -11.83
N GLU A 10 2.69 8.98 -12.48
CA GLU A 10 3.49 7.92 -11.86
C GLU A 10 4.36 8.45 -10.72
N THR A 11 4.89 9.67 -10.85
CA THR A 11 5.68 10.33 -9.82
C THR A 11 4.79 10.70 -8.63
N LEU A 12 3.62 11.31 -8.87
CA LEU A 12 2.62 11.60 -7.84
C LEU A 12 2.12 10.35 -7.13
N LEU A 13 1.84 9.28 -7.87
CA LEU A 13 1.48 7.99 -7.30
C LEU A 13 2.59 7.44 -6.41
N LYS A 14 3.86 7.59 -6.81
CA LYS A 14 5.01 7.17 -5.99
C LYS A 14 5.17 8.03 -4.74
N THR A 15 5.07 9.36 -4.84
CA THR A 15 5.19 10.24 -3.66
C THR A 15 4.03 10.07 -2.69
N THR A 16 2.80 9.96 -3.20
CA THR A 16 1.60 9.73 -2.38
C THR A 16 1.66 8.36 -1.72
N LYS A 17 2.05 7.31 -2.45
CA LYS A 17 2.28 5.98 -1.85
C LYS A 17 3.40 6.03 -0.82
N ALA A 18 4.53 6.68 -1.08
CA ALA A 18 5.62 6.78 -0.12
C ALA A 18 5.23 7.52 1.16
N ARG A 19 4.33 8.52 1.06
CA ARG A 19 3.79 9.23 2.21
C ARG A 19 2.78 8.39 2.98
N ALA A 20 1.83 7.74 2.30
CA ALA A 20 0.88 6.82 2.91
C ALA A 20 1.60 5.63 3.58
N LEU A 21 2.67 5.12 2.97
CA LEU A 21 3.52 4.08 3.54
C LEU A 21 4.22 4.53 4.82
N LYS A 22 4.61 5.80 4.95
CA LYS A 22 5.24 6.33 6.17
C LYS A 22 4.26 6.49 7.32
N GLU A 23 3.03 6.93 7.05
CA GLU A 23 1.99 7.08 8.08
C GLU A 23 1.44 5.72 8.53
N CYS A 24 1.30 4.78 7.59
CA CYS A 24 0.84 3.41 7.84
C CYS A 24 1.98 2.40 8.03
N ASP A 25 3.22 2.84 8.31
CA ASP A 25 4.42 2.00 8.29
C ASP A 25 4.32 0.75 9.18
N SER A 26 3.71 0.91 10.36
CA SER A 26 3.43 -0.20 11.29
C SER A 26 2.51 -1.27 10.70
N VAL A 27 1.44 -0.85 10.01
CA VAL A 27 0.46 -1.72 9.37
C VAL A 27 1.05 -2.38 8.12
N VAL A 28 1.86 -1.62 7.36
CA VAL A 28 2.61 -2.12 6.21
C VAL A 28 3.58 -3.20 6.65
N ARG A 29 4.31 -2.99 7.75
CA ARG A 29 5.26 -3.96 8.29
C ARG A 29 4.56 -5.24 8.71
N ASP A 30 3.44 -5.15 9.42
CA ASP A 30 2.63 -6.31 9.80
C ASP A 30 2.13 -7.11 8.57
N PHE A 31 1.69 -6.40 7.53
CA PHE A 31 1.29 -7.03 6.27
C PHE A 31 2.50 -7.66 5.56
N ALA A 32 3.65 -6.99 5.52
CA ALA A 32 4.87 -7.48 4.93
C ALA A 32 5.39 -8.73 5.64
N GLU A 33 5.39 -8.76 6.98
CA GLU A 33 5.72 -9.95 7.77
C GLU A 33 4.77 -11.11 7.46
N CYS A 34 3.46 -10.84 7.36
CA CYS A 34 2.48 -11.86 6.99
C CYS A 34 2.67 -12.38 5.54
N ALA A 35 3.06 -11.49 4.62
CA ALA A 35 3.28 -11.78 3.22
C ALA A 35 4.63 -12.44 2.92
N THR A 36 5.59 -12.29 3.83
CA THR A 36 6.92 -12.90 3.70
C THR A 36 6.77 -14.42 3.72
N GLY A 37 7.06 -15.06 2.59
CA GLY A 37 6.97 -16.52 2.42
C GLY A 37 5.62 -17.05 1.91
N ARG A 38 4.64 -16.18 1.64
CA ARG A 38 3.33 -16.57 1.10
C ARG A 38 3.05 -15.80 -0.20
N THR A 39 3.36 -16.39 -1.35
CA THR A 39 3.12 -15.72 -2.65
C THR A 39 1.71 -15.93 -3.18
N VAL A 40 1.10 -17.09 -2.92
CA VAL A 40 -0.22 -17.46 -3.46
C VAL A 40 -1.34 -17.33 -2.41
N SER A 41 -1.03 -17.65 -1.15
CA SER A 41 -2.02 -17.65 -0.05
C SER A 41 -2.14 -16.31 0.68
N VAL A 42 -1.37 -15.29 0.30
CA VAL A 42 -1.37 -13.97 0.96
C VAL A 42 -2.74 -13.33 1.01
N VAL A 43 -3.51 -13.45 -0.08
CA VAL A 43 -4.83 -12.81 -0.22
C VAL A 43 -5.81 -13.34 0.83
N TRP A 44 -5.62 -14.57 1.30
CA TRP A 44 -6.49 -15.25 2.26
C TRP A 44 -5.91 -15.19 3.67
N ALA A 45 -4.61 -15.44 3.81
CA ALA A 45 -3.92 -15.50 5.10
C ALA A 45 -3.67 -14.12 5.73
N CYS A 46 -3.55 -13.08 4.90
CA CYS A 46 -3.23 -11.72 5.35
C CYS A 46 -4.38 -10.73 5.08
N ARG A 47 -5.60 -11.24 4.83
CA ARG A 47 -6.77 -10.44 4.48
C ARG A 47 -7.08 -9.37 5.54
N ASP A 48 -7.00 -9.72 6.81
CA ASP A 48 -7.30 -8.80 7.91
C ASP A 48 -6.29 -7.65 7.98
N LYS A 49 -4.99 -7.97 7.85
CA LYS A 49 -3.92 -6.97 7.78
C LYS A 49 -4.03 -6.10 6.52
N TYR A 50 -4.47 -6.67 5.41
CA TYR A 50 -4.74 -5.95 4.17
C TYR A 50 -5.91 -4.98 4.30
N THR A 51 -6.99 -5.36 5.01
CA THR A 51 -8.12 -4.45 5.28
C THR A 51 -7.69 -3.25 6.12
N ILE A 52 -6.91 -3.45 7.19
CA ILE A 52 -6.38 -2.36 8.02
C ILE A 52 -5.45 -1.46 7.22
N LEU A 53 -4.61 -2.05 6.35
CA LEU A 53 -3.73 -1.30 5.45
C LEU A 53 -4.55 -0.44 4.49
N GLN A 54 -5.62 -0.99 3.91
CA GLN A 54 -6.52 -0.26 3.04
C GLN A 54 -7.24 0.87 3.78
N GLU A 55 -7.76 0.62 4.97
CA GLU A 55 -8.39 1.66 5.80
C GLU A 55 -7.41 2.80 6.07
N CYS A 56 -6.15 2.49 6.41
CA CYS A 56 -5.12 3.49 6.66
C CYS A 56 -4.72 4.28 5.39
N MET A 57 -4.68 3.63 4.22
CA MET A 57 -4.38 4.31 2.95
C MET A 57 -5.57 5.06 2.34
N LEU A 58 -6.80 4.78 2.80
CA LEU A 58 -8.05 5.43 2.35
C LEU A 58 -8.41 6.67 3.19
N GLN A 59 -7.74 6.89 4.33
CA GLN A 59 -7.86 8.11 5.15
C GLN A 59 -7.18 9.32 4.48
#